data_AF-A0A2H0JRX5-F1
#
_entry.id   AF-A0A2H0JRX5-F1
#
_cell.length_a   1.000
_cell.length_b   1.000
_cell.length_c   1.000
_cell.angle_alpha   90.00
_cell.angle_beta   90.00
_cell.angle_gamma   90.00
#
_symmetry.space_group_name_H-M   'P 1'
#
loop_
_entity.id
_entity.type
_entity.pdbx_description
1 polymer ?
#
loop_
_entity_poly.entity_id
_entity_poly.type
_entity_poly.pdbx_seq_one_letter_code
_entity_poly.pdbx_strand_id
1 'polypeptide(L)'
;MRQLMADMTSDHPSRKGINAFVEEAYRMARSYIRSSRNHAVIEHVLAANPDRDLALDVIADLFERDDRGRFVRIRSYFENLDPGIDLTTAVRRLVLGAASDGLFARYKEADGSLSRIVRNLKRAVGRRSGDLVLRRVRGRHVLLLNSADAERQHGADAPVELLDPWLREAMQGSVDLDRVLEAVATFFRSETAYAPRVQLITLALSIRSVSVRLQRSLPEAGTAPYVHDIKQMVRRACERIARSKYSFYVGRERISASEYEALCRAVEVRYLAHTELSHGHVASNSDAVREFMPDVTDTVYKARYRNIFEYLYQLTRDEILRELAPSATVGKVKDLKTG
;
A
#
# COMPACT_ATOMS: atom_id res chain seq x y z
N MET A 1 6.70 10.35 29.51
CA MET A 1 7.50 10.40 28.27
C MET A 1 9.00 10.60 28.53
N ARG A 2 9.42 11.59 29.32
CA ARG A 2 10.86 11.86 29.59
C ARG A 2 11.63 10.63 30.10
N GLN A 3 11.11 9.96 31.14
CA GLN A 3 11.72 8.74 31.68
C GLN A 3 11.81 7.61 30.66
N LEU A 4 10.77 7.46 29.83
CA LEU A 4 10.71 6.44 28.78
C LEU A 4 11.79 6.68 27.73
N MET A 5 12.02 7.95 27.32
CA MET A 5 13.04 8.28 26.33
C MET A 5 14.45 8.18 26.89
N ALA A 6 14.66 8.54 28.15
CA ALA A 6 15.94 8.30 28.83
C ALA A 6 16.29 6.81 28.84
N ASP A 7 15.31 5.94 29.12
CA ASP A 7 15.52 4.48 29.08
C ASP A 7 15.79 3.97 27.66
N MET A 8 14.98 4.40 26.68
CA MET A 8 15.12 3.98 25.27
C MET A 8 16.42 4.46 24.59
N THR A 9 17.03 5.52 25.10
CA THR A 9 18.31 6.06 24.60
C THR A 9 19.53 5.57 25.38
N SER A 10 19.32 4.83 26.48
CA SER A 10 20.41 4.22 27.25
C SER A 10 21.12 3.10 26.48
N ASP A 11 22.27 2.66 26.99
CA ASP A 11 22.98 1.50 26.43
C ASP A 11 22.24 0.18 26.70
N HIS A 12 21.44 0.11 27.76
CA HIS A 12 20.70 -1.07 28.17
C HIS A 12 19.24 -0.75 28.52
N PRO A 13 18.39 -0.51 27.51
CA PRO A 13 16.99 -0.18 27.74
C PRO A 13 16.27 -1.30 28.50
N SER A 14 15.52 -0.93 29.54
CA SER A 14 14.78 -1.91 30.33
C SER A 14 13.68 -2.58 29.50
N ARG A 15 13.42 -3.87 29.74
CA ARG A 15 12.31 -4.59 29.08
C ARG A 15 10.97 -3.89 29.26
N LYS A 16 10.77 -3.27 30.43
CA LYS A 16 9.55 -2.50 30.75
C LYS A 16 9.44 -1.25 29.87
N GLY A 17 10.52 -0.48 29.71
CA GLY A 17 10.54 0.70 28.85
C GLY A 17 10.39 0.35 27.37
N ILE A 18 11.04 -0.72 26.92
CA ILE A 18 10.87 -1.23 25.55
C ILE A 18 9.41 -1.54 25.27
N ASN A 19 8.77 -2.35 26.11
CA ASN A 19 7.37 -2.72 25.92
C ASN A 19 6.44 -1.50 25.96
N ALA A 20 6.68 -0.56 26.87
CA ALA A 20 5.90 0.66 26.96
C ALA A 20 6.05 1.54 25.70
N PHE A 21 7.26 1.64 25.14
CA PHE A 21 7.49 2.41 23.91
C PHE A 21 6.93 1.72 22.67
N VAL A 22 7.07 0.39 22.56
CA VAL A 22 6.44 -0.40 21.49
C VAL A 22 4.93 -0.18 21.47
N GLU A 23 4.27 -0.27 22.64
CA GLU A 23 2.83 -0.10 22.75
C GLU A 23 2.38 1.32 22.34
N GLU A 24 3.13 2.35 22.75
CA GLU A 24 2.84 3.73 22.37
C GLU A 24 3.06 3.96 20.86
N ALA A 25 4.17 3.45 20.30
CA ALA A 25 4.48 3.56 18.89
C ALA A 25 3.46 2.81 18.04
N TYR A 26 3.05 1.61 18.46
CA TYR A 26 2.00 0.81 17.85
C TYR A 26 0.66 1.56 17.81
N ARG A 27 0.23 2.15 18.92
CA ARG A 27 -1.01 2.94 18.98
C ARG A 27 -0.98 4.12 18.00
N MET A 28 0.15 4.84 17.93
CA MET A 28 0.32 5.94 16.96
C MET A 28 0.31 5.46 15.51
N ALA A 29 1.07 4.42 15.19
CA ALA A 29 1.16 3.87 13.84
C ALA A 29 -0.18 3.31 13.35
N ARG A 30 -0.90 2.58 14.21
CA ARG A 30 -2.24 2.05 13.89
C ARG A 30 -3.24 3.17 13.65
N SER A 31 -3.23 4.22 14.48
CA SER A 31 -4.08 5.40 14.27
C SER A 31 -3.78 6.07 12.92
N TYR A 32 -2.48 6.21 12.60
CA TYR A 32 -2.05 6.76 11.32
C TYR A 32 -2.50 5.93 10.12
N ILE A 33 -2.29 4.62 10.15
CA ILE A 33 -2.72 3.70 9.09
C ILE A 33 -4.24 3.79 8.90
N ARG A 34 -5.00 3.82 9.99
CA ARG A 34 -6.47 3.97 9.94
C ARG A 34 -6.90 5.28 9.32
N SER A 35 -6.26 6.39 9.68
CA SER A 35 -6.55 7.69 9.04
C SER A 35 -6.16 7.72 7.56
N SER A 36 -5.26 6.83 7.14
CA SER A 36 -4.83 6.70 5.75
C SER A 36 -5.73 5.76 4.94
N ARG A 37 -6.66 5.01 5.56
CA ARG A 37 -7.52 4.01 4.89
C ARG A 37 -8.41 4.55 3.78
N ASN A 38 -8.63 5.87 3.69
CA ASN A 38 -9.47 6.48 2.67
C ASN A 38 -8.93 6.33 1.23
N HIS A 39 -7.73 5.79 1.05
CA HIS A 39 -7.20 5.47 -0.27
C HIS A 39 -7.37 3.97 -0.58
N ALA A 40 -8.09 3.65 -1.66
CA ALA A 40 -8.36 2.26 -2.11
C ALA A 40 -7.10 1.38 -2.26
N VAL A 41 -5.93 1.97 -2.50
CA VAL A 41 -4.64 1.25 -2.54
C VAL A 41 -4.23 0.71 -1.16
N ILE A 42 -4.63 1.38 -0.09
CA ILE A 42 -4.37 1.00 1.30
C ILE A 42 -5.24 -0.18 1.67
N GLU A 43 -6.45 -0.26 1.15
CA GLU A 43 -7.33 -1.41 1.32
C GLU A 43 -6.69 -2.70 0.80
N HIS A 44 -5.98 -2.67 -0.33
CA HIS A 44 -5.26 -3.85 -0.84
C HIS A 44 -4.11 -4.31 0.07
N VAL A 45 -3.30 -3.37 0.56
CA VAL A 45 -2.18 -3.68 1.48
C VAL A 45 -2.70 -4.15 2.84
N LEU A 46 -3.82 -3.59 3.30
CA LEU A 46 -4.50 -3.95 4.55
C LEU A 46 -5.33 -5.23 4.47
N ALA A 47 -5.86 -5.58 3.29
CA ALA A 47 -6.58 -6.82 3.11
C ALA A 47 -5.65 -8.04 3.27
N ALA A 48 -4.38 -7.87 2.91
CA ALA A 48 -3.35 -8.90 3.09
C ALA A 48 -2.81 -8.97 4.54
N ASN A 49 -2.79 -7.84 5.26
CA ASN A 49 -2.26 -7.77 6.62
C ASN A 49 -3.22 -7.01 7.55
N PRO A 50 -3.76 -7.64 8.60
CA PRO A 50 -4.65 -6.93 9.52
C PRO A 50 -3.94 -5.70 10.12
N ASP A 51 -4.70 -4.65 10.43
CA ASP A 51 -4.21 -3.35 10.95
C ASP A 51 -3.11 -3.48 12.02
N ARG A 52 -3.23 -4.52 12.85
CA ARG A 52 -2.28 -4.80 13.92
C ARG A 52 -0.90 -5.17 13.37
N ASP A 53 -0.87 -6.16 12.47
CA ASP A 53 0.37 -6.72 11.94
C ASP A 53 1.06 -5.67 11.07
N LEU A 54 0.28 -4.95 10.23
CA LEU A 54 0.84 -3.85 9.44
C LEU A 54 1.41 -2.73 10.32
N ALA A 55 0.73 -2.34 11.40
CA ALA A 55 1.23 -1.30 12.30
C ALA A 55 2.56 -1.68 12.97
N LEU A 56 2.73 -2.96 13.34
CA LEU A 56 3.98 -3.47 13.88
C LEU A 56 5.08 -3.52 12.82
N ASP A 57 4.75 -4.01 11.63
CA ASP A 57 5.69 -4.09 10.50
C ASP A 57 6.27 -2.71 10.14
N VAL A 58 5.42 -1.69 10.02
CA VAL A 58 5.88 -0.35 9.57
C VAL A 58 6.72 0.39 10.62
N ILE A 59 6.69 -0.05 11.88
CA ILE A 59 7.54 0.51 12.95
C ILE A 59 8.68 -0.41 13.35
N ALA A 60 8.76 -1.63 12.81
CA ALA A 60 9.73 -2.64 13.23
C ALA A 60 11.17 -2.12 13.19
N ASP A 61 11.52 -1.40 12.12
CA ASP A 61 12.85 -0.83 11.94
C ASP A 61 13.24 0.18 13.03
N LEU A 62 12.28 0.82 13.72
CA LEU A 62 12.62 1.70 14.85
C LEU A 62 13.27 0.93 16.00
N PHE A 63 12.97 -0.37 16.10
CA PHE A 63 13.41 -1.25 17.16
C PHE A 63 14.60 -2.12 16.75
N GLU A 64 15.23 -1.83 15.62
CA GLU A 64 16.50 -2.43 15.22
C GLU A 64 17.58 -2.13 16.27
N ARG A 65 18.35 -3.16 16.63
CA ARG A 65 19.42 -3.07 17.61
C ARG A 65 20.76 -3.32 16.95
N ASP A 66 21.79 -2.62 17.43
CA ASP A 66 23.17 -2.97 17.12
C ASP A 66 23.67 -4.18 17.94
N ASP A 67 24.92 -4.57 17.71
CA ASP A 67 25.60 -5.67 18.42
C ASP A 67 25.69 -5.45 19.94
N ARG A 68 25.48 -4.22 20.42
CA ARG A 68 25.49 -3.85 21.85
C ARG A 68 24.08 -3.79 22.43
N GLY A 69 23.05 -4.12 21.64
CA GLY A 69 21.65 -4.10 22.06
C GLY A 69 21.00 -2.71 22.08
N ARG A 70 21.62 -1.70 21.46
CA ARG A 70 21.17 -0.31 21.48
C ARG A 70 20.27 -0.01 20.28
N PHE A 71 19.22 0.79 20.48
CA PHE A 71 18.30 1.17 19.40
C PHE A 71 18.86 2.28 18.51
N VAL A 72 19.47 1.89 17.39
CA VAL A 72 20.25 2.80 16.52
C VAL A 72 19.43 3.99 16.03
N ARG A 73 18.25 3.73 15.46
CA ARG A 73 17.41 4.79 14.86
C ARG A 73 16.81 5.73 15.91
N ILE A 74 16.36 5.19 17.05
CA ILE A 74 15.79 5.99 18.14
C ILE A 74 16.86 6.92 18.72
N ARG A 75 18.06 6.38 19.03
CA ARG A 75 19.17 7.18 19.55
C ARG A 75 19.60 8.26 18.60
N SER A 76 19.88 7.89 17.34
CA SER A 76 20.30 8.86 16.32
C SER A 76 19.29 9.99 16.16
N TYR A 77 17.99 9.70 16.24
CA TYR A 77 16.97 10.74 16.16
C TYR A 77 17.00 11.70 17.35
N PHE A 78 17.14 11.19 18.59
CA PHE A 78 17.12 12.02 19.79
C PHE A 78 18.44 12.75 20.07
N GLU A 79 19.58 12.19 19.63
CA GLU A 79 20.89 12.85 19.70
C GLU A 79 20.94 14.11 18.82
N ASN A 80 20.16 14.14 17.74
CA ASN A 80 20.06 15.26 16.80
C ASN A 80 18.80 16.12 17.03
N LEU A 81 18.07 15.91 18.13
CA LEU A 81 16.84 16.64 18.40
C LEU A 81 17.16 18.05 18.91
N ASP A 82 16.51 19.05 18.31
CA ASP A 82 16.53 20.42 18.81
C ASP A 82 16.00 20.46 20.26
N PRO A 83 16.78 21.00 21.23
CA PRO A 83 16.38 21.09 22.63
C PRO A 83 15.04 21.79 22.88
N GLY A 84 14.60 22.67 21.97
CA GLY A 84 13.33 23.39 22.08
C GLY A 84 12.09 22.56 21.73
N ILE A 85 12.26 21.36 21.15
CA ILE A 85 11.12 20.53 20.73
C ILE A 85 10.57 19.73 21.91
N ASP A 86 9.27 19.87 22.17
CA ASP A 86 8.56 19.01 23.11
C ASP A 86 8.75 17.53 22.78
N LEU A 87 9.09 16.73 23.79
CA LEU A 87 9.46 15.34 23.64
C LEU A 87 8.30 14.49 23.09
N THR A 88 7.06 14.81 23.45
CA THR A 88 5.88 14.09 22.92
C THR A 88 5.73 14.35 21.42
N THR A 89 5.95 15.60 21.00
CA THR A 89 6.00 16.00 19.60
C THR A 89 7.13 15.30 18.86
N ALA A 90 8.31 15.20 19.46
CA ALA A 90 9.46 14.51 18.89
C ALA A 90 9.20 13.01 18.67
N VAL A 91 8.67 12.31 19.69
CA VAL A 91 8.28 10.89 19.60
C VAL A 91 7.24 10.69 18.50
N ARG A 92 6.20 11.52 18.47
CA ARG A 92 5.16 11.43 17.46
C ARG A 92 5.74 11.60 16.05
N ARG A 93 6.64 12.57 15.84
CA ARG A 93 7.32 12.77 14.55
C ARG A 93 8.15 11.55 14.14
N LEU A 94 8.90 10.95 15.07
CA LEU A 94 9.70 9.74 14.81
C LEU A 94 8.81 8.57 14.38
N VAL A 95 7.79 8.26 15.18
CA VAL A 95 6.91 7.11 14.93
C VAL A 95 6.09 7.30 13.65
N LEU A 96 5.49 8.48 13.45
CA LEU A 96 4.71 8.75 12.24
C LEU A 96 5.58 8.83 10.97
N GLY A 97 6.85 9.23 11.11
CA GLY A 97 7.84 9.17 10.05
C GLY A 97 8.12 7.72 9.65
N ALA A 98 8.48 6.87 10.62
CA ALA A 98 8.71 5.45 10.37
C ALA A 98 7.48 4.74 9.79
N ALA A 99 6.30 4.97 10.39
CA ALA A 99 5.06 4.38 9.89
C ALA A 99 4.75 4.83 8.45
N SER A 100 5.00 6.10 8.11
CA SER A 100 4.86 6.60 6.74
C SER A 100 5.84 5.96 5.77
N ASP A 101 7.11 5.83 6.17
CA ASP A 101 8.17 5.26 5.33
C ASP A 101 7.96 3.75 5.13
N GLY A 102 7.64 3.01 6.18
CA GLY A 102 7.33 1.59 6.13
C GLY A 102 6.08 1.31 5.29
N LEU A 103 5.02 2.10 5.46
CA LEU A 103 3.81 1.99 4.65
C LEU A 103 4.12 2.26 3.16
N PHE A 104 4.99 3.24 2.88
CA PHE A 104 5.47 3.51 1.53
C PHE A 104 6.31 2.37 0.94
N ALA A 105 7.19 1.76 1.73
CA ALA A 105 7.96 0.59 1.31
C ALA A 105 7.04 -0.57 0.93
N ARG A 106 6.01 -0.85 1.75
CA ARG A 106 4.98 -1.85 1.43
C ARG A 106 4.19 -1.51 0.17
N TYR A 107 3.86 -0.24 -0.07
CA TYR A 107 3.26 0.14 -1.36
C TYR A 107 4.19 -0.10 -2.53
N LYS A 108 5.48 0.22 -2.39
CA LYS A 108 6.46 0.01 -3.43
C LYS A 108 6.63 -1.48 -3.77
N GLU A 109 6.57 -2.35 -2.76
CA GLU A 109 6.58 -3.81 -2.94
C GLU A 109 5.31 -4.30 -3.65
N ALA A 110 4.15 -3.80 -3.25
CA ALA A 110 2.86 -4.20 -3.82
C ALA A 110 2.61 -3.62 -5.23
N ASP A 111 3.10 -2.41 -5.50
CA ASP A 111 2.87 -1.67 -6.74
C ASP A 111 4.06 -0.81 -7.16
N GLY A 112 4.81 -1.32 -8.14
CA GLY A 112 5.92 -0.59 -8.76
C GLY A 112 5.49 0.69 -9.49
N SER A 113 4.21 0.84 -9.90
CA SER A 113 3.73 2.01 -10.62
C SER A 113 3.68 3.26 -9.72
N LEU A 114 3.24 3.13 -8.46
CA LEU A 114 3.22 4.25 -7.51
C LEU A 114 4.62 4.83 -7.27
N SER A 115 5.63 3.97 -7.13
CA SER A 115 7.03 4.41 -6.99
C SER A 115 7.54 5.14 -8.23
N ARG A 116 7.05 4.77 -9.42
CA ARG A 116 7.35 5.48 -10.66
C ARG A 116 6.68 6.86 -10.66
N ILE A 117 5.41 6.97 -10.28
CA ILE A 117 4.66 8.24 -10.20
C ILE A 117 5.35 9.19 -9.20
N VAL A 118 5.63 8.75 -7.98
CA VAL A 118 6.29 9.57 -6.95
C VAL A 118 7.64 10.10 -7.44
N ARG A 119 8.47 9.23 -8.04
CA ARG A 119 9.77 9.62 -8.59
C ARG A 119 9.62 10.63 -9.71
N ASN A 120 8.67 10.41 -10.62
CA ASN A 120 8.44 11.31 -11.74
C ASN A 120 7.90 12.67 -11.28
N LEU A 121 7.02 12.71 -10.27
CA LEU A 121 6.60 13.95 -9.62
C LEU A 121 7.79 14.70 -9.00
N LYS A 122 8.64 14.02 -8.23
CA LYS A 122 9.85 14.65 -7.67
C LYS A 122 10.75 15.27 -8.75
N ARG A 123 10.95 14.55 -9.86
CA ARG A 123 11.74 15.03 -11.00
C ARG A 123 11.06 16.20 -11.72
N ALA A 124 9.75 16.12 -11.94
CA ALA A 124 8.98 17.20 -12.59
C ALA A 124 9.03 18.48 -11.75
N VAL A 125 8.78 18.38 -10.44
CA VAL A 125 8.89 19.52 -9.52
C VAL A 125 10.32 20.06 -9.46
N GLY A 126 11.34 19.21 -9.41
CA GLY A 126 12.73 19.66 -9.34
C GLY A 126 13.26 20.30 -10.63
N ARG A 127 12.71 19.93 -11.80
CA ARG A 127 13.07 20.56 -13.09
C ARG A 127 12.34 21.88 -13.32
N ARG A 128 11.16 22.03 -12.73
CA ARG A 128 10.31 23.20 -12.93
C ARG A 128 10.77 24.33 -12.02
N SER A 129 11.12 25.48 -12.61
CA SER A 129 11.14 26.75 -11.89
C SER A 129 9.70 27.24 -11.85
N GLY A 130 9.01 27.08 -10.72
CA GLY A 130 7.59 27.40 -10.65
C GLY A 130 7.08 27.53 -9.22
N ASP A 131 5.77 27.75 -9.13
CA ASP A 131 5.11 28.10 -7.86
C ASP A 131 5.05 26.94 -6.87
N LEU A 132 5.29 25.71 -7.30
CA LEU A 132 5.23 24.54 -6.43
C LEU A 132 6.62 24.12 -5.97
N VAL A 133 6.80 24.00 -4.66
CA VAL A 133 8.04 23.55 -4.04
C VAL A 133 7.82 22.25 -3.28
N LEU A 134 8.78 21.34 -3.38
CA LEU A 134 8.80 20.13 -2.58
C LEU A 134 9.58 20.39 -1.29
N ARG A 135 8.93 20.24 -0.13
CA ARG A 135 9.58 20.34 1.18
C ARG A 135 9.33 19.11 2.03
N ARG A 136 10.17 18.91 3.04
CA ARG A 136 9.98 17.88 4.05
C ARG A 136 9.31 18.49 5.28
N VAL A 137 8.06 18.11 5.55
CA VAL A 137 7.28 18.59 6.70
C VAL A 137 6.95 17.40 7.58
N ARG A 138 7.42 17.43 8.84
CA ARG A 138 7.21 16.33 9.83
C ARG A 138 7.58 14.95 9.26
N GLY A 139 8.72 14.89 8.57
CA GLY A 139 9.23 13.66 7.95
C GLY A 139 8.66 13.33 6.56
N ARG A 140 7.57 13.98 6.13
CA ARG A 140 6.87 13.66 4.87
C ARG A 140 7.23 14.63 3.75
N HIS A 141 7.24 14.13 2.52
CA HIS A 141 7.37 14.98 1.35
C HIS A 141 6.01 15.63 1.06
N VAL A 142 5.98 16.95 1.11
CA VAL A 142 4.80 17.77 0.88
C VAL A 142 5.09 18.72 -0.26
N LEU A 143 4.17 18.78 -1.22
CA LEU A 143 4.17 19.75 -2.29
C LEU A 143 3.41 20.99 -1.81
N LEU A 144 4.03 22.17 -1.86
CA LEU A 144 3.45 23.42 -1.36
C LEU A 144 3.47 24.50 -2.45
N LEU A 145 2.48 25.40 -2.42
CA LEU A 145 2.54 26.65 -3.18
C LEU A 145 3.47 27.65 -2.48
N ASN A 146 4.54 28.06 -3.15
CA ASN A 146 5.59 28.93 -2.64
C ASN A 146 5.11 30.37 -2.39
N SER A 147 4.12 30.84 -3.16
CA SER A 147 3.52 32.18 -3.05
C SER A 147 2.38 32.27 -2.04
N ALA A 148 2.19 31.26 -1.19
CA ALA A 148 1.09 31.23 -0.25
C ALA A 148 1.35 32.09 0.99
N ASP A 149 0.35 32.88 1.38
CA ASP A 149 0.36 33.66 2.62
C ASP A 149 0.67 32.77 3.83
N ALA A 150 1.49 33.28 4.74
CA ALA A 150 1.93 32.54 5.94
C ALA A 150 0.73 32.03 6.77
N GLU A 151 -0.37 32.79 6.82
CA GLU A 151 -1.59 32.39 7.52
C GLU A 151 -2.25 31.17 6.88
N ARG A 152 -2.33 31.13 5.53
CA ARG A 152 -2.90 30.00 4.79
C ARG A 152 -2.08 28.72 4.96
N GLN A 153 -0.76 28.83 5.14
CA GLN A 153 0.11 27.66 5.33
C GLN A 153 -0.18 26.87 6.63
N HIS A 154 -0.86 27.49 7.60
CA HIS A 154 -1.23 26.86 8.87
C HIS A 154 -2.63 26.22 8.85
N GLY A 155 -3.38 26.38 7.76
CA GLY A 155 -4.72 25.81 7.59
C GLY A 155 -4.76 24.27 7.55
N ALA A 156 -5.98 23.74 7.51
CA ALA A 156 -6.21 22.31 7.28
C ALA A 156 -5.84 21.91 5.85
N ASP A 157 -5.32 20.70 5.68
CA ASP A 157 -5.04 20.17 4.34
C ASP A 157 -6.37 19.96 3.58
N ALA A 158 -6.38 20.24 2.28
CA ALA A 158 -7.55 19.97 1.44
C ALA A 158 -7.80 18.45 1.36
N PRO A 159 -9.06 18.00 1.43
CA PRO A 159 -9.43 16.64 1.02
C PRO A 159 -8.94 16.39 -0.41
N VAL A 160 -8.25 15.28 -0.64
CA VAL A 160 -7.63 15.02 -1.95
C VAL A 160 -8.70 14.79 -3.03
N GLU A 161 -9.90 14.42 -2.63
CA GLU A 161 -11.05 14.24 -3.50
C GLU A 161 -11.44 15.53 -4.22
N LEU A 162 -11.13 16.70 -3.64
CA LEU A 162 -11.34 18.00 -4.29
C LEU A 162 -10.34 18.27 -5.42
N LEU A 163 -9.18 17.60 -5.42
CA LEU A 163 -8.21 17.66 -6.52
C LEU A 163 -8.62 16.77 -7.70
N ASP A 164 -9.49 15.77 -7.51
CA ASP A 164 -9.82 14.79 -8.54
C ASP A 164 -10.32 15.42 -9.87
N PRO A 165 -11.22 16.41 -9.88
CA PRO A 165 -11.68 17.03 -11.12
C PRO A 165 -10.54 17.70 -11.90
N TRP A 166 -9.69 18.45 -11.20
CA TRP A 166 -8.51 19.13 -11.74
C TRP A 166 -7.51 18.13 -12.33
N LEU A 167 -7.26 17.04 -11.61
CA LEU A 167 -6.39 15.96 -12.09
C LEU A 167 -6.97 15.26 -13.31
N ARG A 168 -8.29 15.01 -13.35
CA ARG A 168 -8.96 14.39 -14.51
C ARG A 168 -8.78 15.23 -15.75
N GLU A 169 -9.08 16.52 -15.66
CA GLU A 169 -8.93 17.47 -16.77
C GLU A 169 -7.48 17.53 -17.27
N ALA A 170 -6.53 17.69 -16.35
CA ALA A 170 -5.10 17.77 -16.66
C ALA A 170 -4.55 16.52 -17.36
N MET A 171 -5.18 15.37 -17.13
CA MET A 171 -4.71 14.07 -17.62
C MET A 171 -5.54 13.54 -18.81
N GLN A 172 -6.51 14.29 -19.33
CA GLN A 172 -7.25 13.89 -20.52
C GLN A 172 -6.30 13.69 -21.72
N GLY A 173 -6.42 12.54 -22.39
CA GLY A 173 -5.61 12.17 -23.56
C GLY A 173 -4.23 11.58 -23.23
N SER A 174 -3.48 12.17 -22.30
CA SER A 174 -2.18 11.63 -21.86
C SER A 174 -1.78 12.12 -20.47
N VAL A 175 -1.00 11.32 -19.73
CA VAL A 175 -0.46 11.73 -18.43
C VAL A 175 0.74 12.65 -18.64
N ASP A 176 0.47 13.95 -18.68
CA ASP A 176 1.49 15.01 -18.65
C ASP A 176 1.62 15.56 -17.22
N LEU A 177 2.77 15.31 -16.59
CA LEU A 177 3.00 15.73 -15.21
C LEU A 177 3.12 17.25 -15.05
N ASP A 178 3.54 17.98 -16.08
CA ASP A 178 3.65 19.44 -15.96
C ASP A 178 2.25 20.06 -15.93
N ARG A 179 1.31 19.52 -16.71
CA ARG A 179 -0.12 19.88 -16.65
C ARG A 179 -0.75 19.50 -15.32
N VAL A 180 -0.44 18.31 -14.79
CA VAL A 180 -0.90 17.87 -13.47
C VAL A 180 -0.42 18.83 -12.38
N LEU A 181 0.85 19.22 -12.39
CA LEU A 181 1.38 20.17 -11.42
C LEU A 181 0.77 21.56 -11.59
N GLU A 182 0.49 22.02 -12.82
CA GLU A 182 -0.22 23.28 -13.05
C GLU A 182 -1.65 23.25 -12.48
N ALA A 183 -2.36 22.13 -12.66
CA ALA A 183 -3.70 21.96 -12.11
C ALA A 183 -3.69 21.97 -10.58
N VAL A 184 -2.68 21.34 -9.95
CA VAL A 184 -2.50 21.40 -8.48
C VAL A 184 -2.19 22.83 -8.01
N ALA A 185 -1.32 23.56 -8.72
CA ALA A 185 -1.02 24.96 -8.38
C ALA A 185 -2.26 25.85 -8.52
N THR A 186 -3.04 25.64 -9.58
CA THR A 186 -4.26 26.40 -9.84
C THR A 186 -5.32 26.12 -8.79
N PHE A 187 -5.52 24.86 -8.42
CA PHE A 187 -6.39 24.47 -7.30
C PHE A 187 -5.98 25.17 -6.00
N PHE A 188 -4.69 25.18 -5.64
CA PHE A 188 -4.24 25.87 -4.43
C PHE A 188 -4.43 27.39 -4.46
N ARG A 189 -4.41 28.00 -5.65
CA ARG A 189 -4.70 29.43 -5.80
C ARG A 189 -6.19 29.72 -5.67
N SER A 190 -7.05 28.88 -6.26
CA SER A 190 -8.51 29.07 -6.23
C SER A 190 -9.14 28.73 -4.87
N GLU A 191 -8.66 27.68 -4.20
CA GLU A 191 -9.21 27.23 -2.92
C GLU A 191 -8.51 27.90 -1.74
N THR A 192 -9.09 28.99 -1.25
CA THR A 192 -8.55 29.77 -0.13
C THR A 192 -8.87 29.18 1.25
N ALA A 193 -9.86 28.30 1.34
CA ALA A 193 -10.30 27.68 2.59
C ALA A 193 -9.31 26.65 3.17
N TYR A 194 -8.33 26.19 2.38
CA TYR A 194 -7.39 25.14 2.75
C TYR A 194 -5.94 25.60 2.70
N ALA A 195 -5.08 24.89 3.42
CA ALA A 195 -3.65 25.04 3.27
C ALA A 195 -3.23 24.61 1.85
N PRO A 196 -2.44 25.43 1.14
CA PRO A 196 -2.06 25.18 -0.24
C PRO A 196 -0.91 24.17 -0.32
N ARG A 197 -1.18 22.97 0.20
CA ARG A 197 -0.22 21.87 0.29
C ARG A 197 -0.88 20.51 0.18
N VAL A 198 -0.17 19.54 -0.38
CA VAL A 198 -0.61 18.15 -0.47
C VAL A 198 0.56 17.20 -0.22
N GLN A 199 0.32 16.11 0.52
CA GLN A 199 1.32 15.07 0.70
C GLN A 199 1.60 14.39 -0.65
N LEU A 200 2.88 14.26 -1.00
CA LEU A 200 3.30 13.76 -2.32
C LEU A 200 2.74 12.36 -2.61
N ILE A 201 2.69 11.51 -1.58
CA ILE A 201 2.14 10.15 -1.71
C ILE A 201 0.64 10.17 -2.00
N THR A 202 -0.09 11.03 -1.30
CA THR A 202 -1.54 11.22 -1.50
C THR A 202 -1.84 11.72 -2.91
N LEU A 203 -1.07 12.70 -3.40
CA LEU A 203 -1.18 13.15 -4.79
C LEU A 203 -0.88 12.03 -5.80
N ALA A 204 0.18 11.25 -5.57
CA ALA A 204 0.53 10.13 -6.45
C ALA A 204 -0.55 9.04 -6.49
N LEU A 205 -1.19 8.76 -5.36
CA LEU A 205 -2.34 7.85 -5.26
C LEU A 205 -3.54 8.39 -6.05
N SER A 206 -3.85 9.69 -5.95
CA SER A 206 -4.92 10.31 -6.73
C SER A 206 -4.64 10.31 -8.23
N ILE A 207 -3.42 10.64 -8.66
CA ILE A 207 -2.99 10.53 -10.07
C ILE A 207 -3.17 9.10 -10.57
N ARG A 208 -2.77 8.09 -9.79
CA ARG A 208 -2.98 6.69 -10.16
C ARG A 208 -4.47 6.37 -10.31
N SER A 209 -5.29 6.75 -9.33
CA SER A 209 -6.74 6.55 -9.35
C SER A 209 -7.41 7.20 -10.57
N VAL A 210 -7.03 8.45 -10.89
CA VAL A 210 -7.51 9.17 -12.07
C VAL A 210 -7.02 8.51 -13.36
N SER A 211 -5.75 8.11 -13.46
CA SER A 211 -5.21 7.42 -14.63
C SER A 211 -6.01 6.15 -14.96
N VAL A 212 -6.29 5.33 -13.93
CA VAL A 212 -7.08 4.10 -14.08
C VAL A 212 -8.50 4.42 -14.53
N ARG A 213 -9.13 5.48 -14.02
CA ARG A 213 -10.48 5.90 -14.46
C ARG A 213 -10.48 6.42 -15.90
N LEU A 214 -9.51 7.24 -16.29
CA LEU A 214 -9.42 7.79 -17.66
C LEU A 214 -9.15 6.71 -18.70
N GLN A 215 -8.34 5.71 -18.37
CA GLN A 215 -8.16 4.52 -19.21
C GLN A 215 -9.46 3.74 -19.44
N ARG A 216 -10.46 3.86 -18.54
CA ARG A 216 -11.79 3.24 -18.69
C ARG A 216 -12.78 4.10 -19.48
N SER A 217 -12.61 5.43 -19.46
CA SER A 217 -13.56 6.38 -20.09
C SER A 217 -13.29 6.64 -21.57
N LEU A 218 -12.17 6.15 -22.12
CA LEU A 218 -11.96 6.16 -23.57
C LEU A 218 -13.00 5.23 -24.22
N PRO A 219 -13.76 5.70 -25.25
CA PRO A 219 -14.73 4.86 -25.94
C PRO A 219 -14.06 3.58 -26.42
N GLU A 220 -14.74 2.44 -26.24
CA GLU A 220 -14.29 1.08 -26.51
C GLU A 220 -13.97 0.80 -28.00
N ALA A 221 -13.05 1.54 -28.60
CA ALA A 221 -12.38 1.13 -29.82
C ALA A 221 -11.17 0.25 -29.46
N GLY A 222 -11.41 -0.94 -28.89
CA GLY A 222 -10.39 -2.01 -28.86
C GLY A 222 -10.12 -2.76 -27.54
N THR A 223 -10.80 -2.51 -26.42
CA THR A 223 -10.48 -3.15 -25.12
C THR A 223 -11.34 -4.36 -24.72
N ALA A 224 -12.47 -4.62 -25.38
CA ALA A 224 -13.30 -5.79 -25.13
C ALA A 224 -12.55 -7.15 -25.29
N PRO A 225 -11.62 -7.32 -26.26
CA PRO A 225 -10.82 -8.55 -26.34
C PRO A 225 -9.93 -8.73 -25.11
N TYR A 226 -9.26 -7.66 -24.65
CA TYR A 226 -8.23 -7.74 -23.61
C TYR A 226 -8.77 -8.08 -22.21
N VAL A 227 -9.93 -7.54 -21.83
CA VAL A 227 -10.55 -7.90 -20.53
C VAL A 227 -11.07 -9.33 -20.56
N HIS A 228 -11.67 -9.76 -21.67
CA HIS A 228 -12.08 -11.14 -21.86
C HIS A 228 -10.89 -12.10 -21.79
N ASP A 229 -9.77 -11.74 -22.43
CA ASP A 229 -8.52 -12.49 -22.41
C ASP A 229 -7.95 -12.61 -21.00
N ILE A 230 -7.99 -11.54 -20.20
CA ILE A 230 -7.56 -11.58 -18.79
C ILE A 230 -8.47 -12.51 -17.97
N LYS A 231 -9.80 -12.43 -18.12
CA LYS A 231 -10.71 -13.31 -17.38
C LYS A 231 -10.49 -14.78 -17.75
N GLN A 232 -10.31 -15.07 -19.04
CA GLN A 232 -9.97 -16.42 -19.49
C GLN A 232 -8.62 -16.89 -18.96
N MET A 233 -7.62 -16.01 -18.94
CA MET A 233 -6.29 -16.31 -18.39
C MET A 233 -6.37 -16.63 -16.89
N VAL A 234 -7.09 -15.83 -16.10
CA VAL A 234 -7.32 -16.10 -14.67
C VAL A 234 -7.99 -17.47 -14.48
N ARG A 235 -9.04 -17.76 -15.25
CA ARG A 235 -9.72 -19.07 -15.21
C ARG A 235 -8.79 -20.23 -15.51
N ARG A 236 -8.02 -20.15 -16.59
CA ARG A 236 -7.05 -21.20 -16.97
C ARG A 236 -5.96 -21.40 -15.92
N ALA A 237 -5.48 -20.32 -15.31
CA ALA A 237 -4.53 -20.38 -14.21
C ALA A 237 -5.14 -21.08 -12.99
N CYS A 238 -6.34 -20.68 -12.57
CA CYS A 238 -7.09 -21.32 -11.49
C CYS A 238 -7.30 -22.82 -11.75
N GLU A 239 -7.77 -23.20 -12.94
CA GLU A 239 -8.00 -24.60 -13.32
C GLU A 239 -6.71 -25.45 -13.31
N ARG A 240 -5.58 -24.88 -13.74
CA ARG A 240 -4.28 -25.55 -13.68
C ARG A 240 -3.83 -25.78 -12.25
N ILE A 241 -3.89 -24.74 -11.41
CA ILE A 241 -3.54 -24.86 -10.00
C ILE A 241 -4.47 -25.85 -9.30
N ALA A 242 -5.79 -25.75 -9.54
CA ALA A 242 -6.80 -26.66 -8.99
C ALA A 242 -6.48 -28.13 -9.29
N ARG A 243 -6.19 -28.47 -10.56
CA ARG A 243 -5.80 -29.83 -10.95
C ARG A 243 -4.47 -30.27 -10.32
N SER A 244 -3.45 -29.41 -10.37
CA SER A 244 -2.10 -29.76 -9.90
C SER A 244 -2.02 -29.99 -8.38
N LYS A 245 -2.85 -29.30 -7.60
CA LYS A 245 -2.84 -29.38 -6.12
C LYS A 245 -3.95 -30.26 -5.53
N TYR A 246 -4.82 -30.83 -6.36
CA TYR A 246 -5.93 -31.68 -5.92
C TYR A 246 -5.45 -32.86 -5.05
N SER A 247 -4.53 -33.67 -5.56
CA SER A 247 -4.03 -34.85 -4.84
C SER A 247 -3.31 -34.51 -3.53
N PHE A 248 -2.70 -33.32 -3.44
CA PHE A 248 -2.00 -32.87 -2.23
C PHE A 248 -2.96 -32.50 -1.10
N TYR A 249 -4.09 -31.84 -1.42
CA TYR A 249 -5.05 -31.40 -0.42
C TYR A 249 -6.14 -32.44 -0.16
N VAL A 250 -6.75 -32.98 -1.21
CA VAL A 250 -7.85 -33.95 -1.12
C VAL A 250 -7.30 -35.37 -0.93
N GLY A 251 -6.28 -35.76 -1.70
CA GLY A 251 -5.70 -37.11 -1.61
C GLY A 251 -4.95 -37.39 -0.31
N ARG A 252 -4.61 -36.35 0.47
CA ARG A 252 -4.07 -36.46 1.84
C ARG A 252 -5.11 -36.15 2.93
N GLU A 253 -6.39 -36.09 2.55
CA GLU A 253 -7.53 -35.86 3.46
C GLU A 253 -7.39 -34.58 4.31
N ARG A 254 -6.69 -33.55 3.83
CA ARG A 254 -6.56 -32.28 4.56
C ARG A 254 -7.88 -31.50 4.57
N ILE A 255 -8.62 -31.61 3.46
CA ILE A 255 -9.94 -31.03 3.22
C ILE A 255 -10.71 -31.94 2.26
N SER A 256 -12.03 -31.86 2.27
CA SER A 256 -12.87 -32.61 1.34
C SER A 256 -12.75 -32.09 -0.09
N ALA A 257 -13.19 -32.89 -1.07
CA ALA A 257 -13.23 -32.46 -2.47
C ALA A 257 -14.11 -31.22 -2.68
N SER A 258 -15.27 -31.15 -2.00
CA SER A 258 -16.18 -30.00 -2.10
C SER A 258 -15.61 -28.75 -1.47
N GLU A 259 -14.95 -28.86 -0.30
CA GLU A 259 -14.24 -27.74 0.34
C GLU A 259 -13.13 -27.21 -0.57
N TYR A 260 -12.38 -28.10 -1.22
CA TYR A 260 -11.31 -27.71 -2.14
C TYR A 260 -11.82 -27.00 -3.39
N GLU A 261 -12.90 -27.51 -4.02
CA GLU A 261 -13.56 -26.85 -5.15
C GLU A 261 -14.05 -25.45 -4.77
N ALA A 262 -14.69 -25.32 -3.60
CA ALA A 262 -15.16 -24.04 -3.08
C ALA A 262 -14.01 -23.05 -2.86
N LEU A 263 -12.87 -23.49 -2.33
CA LEU A 263 -11.68 -22.65 -2.18
C LEU A 263 -11.12 -22.20 -3.55
N CYS A 264 -11.09 -23.09 -4.54
CA CYS A 264 -10.63 -22.74 -5.89
C CYS A 264 -11.53 -21.68 -6.53
N ARG A 265 -12.87 -21.83 -6.42
CA ARG A 265 -13.83 -20.83 -6.89
C ARG A 265 -13.71 -19.51 -6.14
N ALA A 266 -13.52 -19.55 -4.82
CA ALA A 266 -13.29 -18.35 -4.03
C ALA A 266 -12.02 -17.61 -4.47
N VAL A 267 -10.93 -18.31 -4.81
CA VAL A 267 -9.72 -17.71 -5.38
C VAL A 267 -9.99 -17.10 -6.76
N GLU A 268 -10.73 -17.80 -7.64
CA GLU A 268 -11.10 -17.28 -8.96
C GLU A 268 -11.92 -15.99 -8.82
N VAL A 269 -13.01 -16.00 -8.05
CA VAL A 269 -13.83 -14.79 -7.79
C VAL A 269 -12.98 -13.69 -7.18
N ARG A 270 -12.05 -14.00 -6.29
CA ARG A 270 -11.16 -13.01 -5.70
C ARG A 270 -10.29 -12.31 -6.76
N TYR A 271 -9.75 -13.05 -7.72
CA TYR A 271 -9.01 -12.47 -8.85
C TYR A 271 -9.93 -11.77 -9.84
N LEU A 272 -11.06 -12.37 -10.16
CA LEU A 272 -12.01 -11.79 -11.08
C LEU A 272 -12.56 -10.48 -10.51
N ALA A 273 -12.85 -10.37 -9.22
CA ALA A 273 -13.22 -9.11 -8.56
C ALA A 273 -12.12 -8.04 -8.60
N HIS A 274 -10.86 -8.41 -8.86
CA HIS A 274 -9.80 -7.45 -9.17
C HIS A 274 -9.77 -7.05 -10.66
N THR A 275 -10.24 -7.91 -11.56
CA THR A 275 -10.28 -7.66 -13.01
C THR A 275 -11.59 -7.02 -13.47
N GLU A 276 -12.69 -7.41 -12.85
CA GLU A 276 -14.01 -6.83 -12.91
C GLU A 276 -13.91 -5.61 -12.03
N LEU A 277 -13.94 -4.46 -12.68
CA LEU A 277 -13.71 -3.14 -12.13
C LEU A 277 -14.88 -2.71 -11.21
N SER A 278 -15.41 -3.62 -10.39
CA SER A 278 -16.57 -3.46 -9.53
C SER A 278 -16.30 -2.36 -8.52
N HIS A 279 -17.12 -1.31 -8.60
CA HIS A 279 -17.18 -0.20 -7.66
C HIS A 279 -17.83 -0.59 -6.31
N GLY A 280 -17.79 -1.86 -5.94
CA GLY A 280 -18.32 -2.40 -4.69
C GLY A 280 -17.20 -3.08 -3.92
N HIS A 281 -17.29 -3.04 -2.59
CA HIS A 281 -16.36 -3.66 -1.65
C HIS A 281 -15.62 -4.87 -2.22
N VAL A 282 -14.29 -4.78 -2.26
CA VAL A 282 -13.45 -5.94 -2.54
C VAL A 282 -13.61 -6.88 -1.34
N ALA A 283 -14.46 -7.89 -1.48
CA ALA A 283 -14.75 -8.88 -0.46
C ALA A 283 -13.44 -9.40 0.15
N SER A 284 -13.35 -9.46 1.48
CA SER A 284 -12.18 -10.02 2.15
C SER A 284 -11.99 -11.48 1.74
N ASN A 285 -10.81 -12.06 1.98
CA ASN A 285 -10.59 -13.47 1.64
C ASN A 285 -11.59 -14.40 2.35
N SER A 286 -11.97 -14.08 3.59
CA SER A 286 -13.03 -14.81 4.31
C SER A 286 -14.40 -14.61 3.69
N ASP A 287 -14.71 -13.42 3.16
CA ASP A 287 -15.99 -13.17 2.49
C ASP A 287 -16.09 -13.96 1.18
N ALA A 288 -15.02 -13.98 0.38
CA ALA A 288 -14.96 -14.77 -0.86
C ALA A 288 -15.12 -16.27 -0.60
N VAL A 289 -14.58 -16.77 0.52
CA VAL A 289 -14.78 -18.17 0.95
C VAL A 289 -16.21 -18.41 1.41
N ARG A 290 -16.81 -17.48 2.16
CA ARG A 290 -18.20 -17.58 2.64
C ARG A 290 -19.23 -17.58 1.51
N GLU A 291 -18.92 -16.97 0.38
CA GLU A 291 -19.78 -17.03 -0.82
C GLU A 291 -20.02 -18.48 -1.29
N PHE A 292 -19.01 -19.36 -1.14
CA PHE A 292 -19.09 -20.77 -1.55
C PHE A 292 -19.20 -21.76 -0.39
N MET A 293 -18.98 -21.30 0.85
CA MET A 293 -19.14 -22.07 2.08
C MET A 293 -19.77 -21.20 3.17
N PRO A 294 -21.10 -20.97 3.13
CA PRO A 294 -21.77 -19.99 3.98
C PRO A 294 -21.66 -20.28 5.48
N ASP A 295 -21.49 -21.54 5.87
CA ASP A 295 -21.34 -21.96 7.27
C ASP A 295 -19.95 -21.65 7.86
N VAL A 296 -19.00 -21.17 7.04
CA VAL A 296 -17.65 -20.86 7.50
C VAL A 296 -17.62 -19.52 8.22
N THR A 297 -17.53 -19.56 9.54
CA THR A 297 -17.27 -18.36 10.35
C THR A 297 -15.82 -17.86 10.20
N ASP A 298 -15.55 -16.61 10.57
CA ASP A 298 -14.19 -16.04 10.54
C ASP A 298 -13.18 -16.84 11.37
N THR A 299 -13.63 -17.38 12.51
CA THR A 299 -12.80 -18.22 13.38
C THR A 299 -12.41 -19.52 12.68
N VAL A 300 -13.37 -20.17 12.01
CA VAL A 300 -13.13 -21.40 11.24
C VAL A 300 -12.23 -21.10 10.03
N TYR A 301 -12.48 -20.01 9.31
CA TYR A 301 -11.63 -19.57 8.20
C TYR A 301 -10.17 -19.40 8.63
N LYS A 302 -9.93 -18.62 9.70
CA LYS A 302 -8.56 -18.37 10.20
C LYS A 302 -7.86 -19.64 10.65
N ALA A 303 -8.57 -20.53 11.34
CA ALA A 303 -7.98 -21.76 11.89
C ALA A 303 -7.70 -22.81 10.82
N ARG A 304 -8.58 -22.96 9.82
CA ARG A 304 -8.57 -24.11 8.90
C ARG A 304 -8.23 -23.74 7.46
N TYR A 305 -8.75 -22.64 6.93
CA TYR A 305 -8.74 -22.38 5.49
C TYR A 305 -7.76 -21.28 5.06
N ARG A 306 -7.41 -20.33 5.93
CA ARG A 306 -6.60 -19.16 5.59
C ARG A 306 -5.30 -19.54 4.88
N ASN A 307 -4.51 -20.43 5.47
CA ASN A 307 -3.22 -20.82 4.91
C ASN A 307 -3.35 -21.54 3.56
N ILE A 308 -4.40 -22.34 3.38
CA ILE A 308 -4.68 -23.03 2.12
C ILE A 308 -5.08 -22.02 1.05
N PHE A 309 -6.00 -21.13 1.38
CA PHE A 309 -6.48 -20.07 0.48
C PHE A 309 -5.33 -19.16 0.03
N GLU A 310 -4.56 -18.61 0.98
CA GLU A 310 -3.44 -17.71 0.66
C GLU A 310 -2.39 -18.40 -0.22
N TYR A 311 -2.11 -19.69 0.03
CA TYR A 311 -1.21 -20.47 -0.80
C TYR A 311 -1.74 -20.70 -2.22
N LEU A 312 -3.01 -21.12 -2.38
CA LEU A 312 -3.63 -21.28 -3.70
C LEU A 312 -3.71 -19.96 -4.46
N TYR A 313 -4.02 -18.86 -3.74
CA TYR A 313 -4.06 -17.52 -4.29
C TYR A 313 -2.68 -17.11 -4.83
N GLN A 314 -1.61 -17.30 -4.05
CA GLN A 314 -0.25 -16.99 -4.47
C GLN A 314 0.21 -17.82 -5.68
N LEU A 315 -0.06 -19.14 -5.68
CA LEU A 315 0.26 -20.00 -6.82
C LEU A 315 -0.46 -19.57 -8.10
N THR A 316 -1.73 -19.20 -7.98
CA THR A 316 -2.53 -18.70 -9.10
C THR A 316 -1.94 -17.39 -9.64
N ARG A 317 -1.47 -16.50 -8.75
CA ARG A 317 -0.77 -15.27 -9.14
C ARG A 317 0.43 -15.56 -10.03
N ASP A 318 1.28 -16.49 -9.57
CA ASP A 318 2.53 -16.83 -10.25
C ASP A 318 2.26 -17.47 -11.61
N GLU A 319 1.19 -18.26 -11.73
CA GLU A 319 0.72 -18.81 -13.00
C GLU A 319 0.24 -17.73 -13.97
N ILE A 320 -0.60 -16.79 -13.49
CA ILE A 320 -1.07 -15.65 -14.28
C ILE A 320 0.12 -14.81 -14.78
N LEU A 321 1.07 -14.50 -13.90
CA LEU A 321 2.26 -13.73 -14.26
C LEU A 321 3.12 -14.47 -15.31
N ARG A 322 3.19 -15.80 -15.24
CA ARG A 322 3.90 -16.61 -16.24
C ARG A 322 3.20 -16.55 -17.61
N GLU A 323 1.87 -16.60 -17.64
CA GLU A 323 1.10 -16.43 -18.88
C GLU A 323 1.26 -15.03 -19.49
N LEU A 324 1.34 -13.99 -18.65
CA LEU A 324 1.52 -12.59 -19.08
C LEU A 324 2.93 -12.26 -19.59
N ALA A 325 3.94 -13.07 -19.27
CA ALA A 325 5.33 -12.84 -19.67
C ALA A 325 5.83 -13.89 -20.70
N PRO A 326 5.19 -14.04 -21.88
CA PRO A 326 5.51 -15.12 -22.81
C PRO A 326 6.87 -14.98 -23.53
N SER A 327 7.76 -14.06 -23.12
CA SER A 327 8.98 -13.74 -23.89
C SER A 327 10.27 -13.54 -23.08
N ALA A 328 10.29 -13.77 -21.75
CA ALA A 328 11.49 -13.54 -20.94
C ALA A 328 12.21 -14.82 -20.45
N THR A 329 11.67 -16.01 -20.71
CA THR A 329 12.23 -17.26 -20.14
C THR A 329 12.32 -18.39 -21.17
N VAL A 330 13.05 -18.15 -22.26
CA VAL A 330 13.69 -19.24 -23.03
C VAL A 330 15.20 -19.06 -22.86
N GLY A 331 15.71 -19.49 -21.71
CA GLY A 331 17.12 -19.42 -21.39
C GLY A 331 17.40 -19.95 -19.99
N LYS A 332 17.70 -21.26 -19.91
CA LYS A 332 17.98 -22.06 -18.70
C LYS A 332 16.67 -22.44 -17.97
N VAL A 333 16.25 -23.71 -17.99
CA VAL A 333 16.93 -24.86 -17.38
C VAL A 333 16.82 -26.09 -18.29
N LYS A 334 17.95 -26.47 -18.89
CA LYS A 334 18.29 -27.88 -19.15
C LYS A 334 19.07 -28.34 -17.92
N ASP A 335 18.90 -29.62 -17.60
CA ASP A 335 19.62 -30.41 -16.59
C ASP A 335 19.11 -30.33 -15.15
N LEU A 336 18.19 -31.24 -14.83
CA LEU A 336 18.36 -32.10 -13.65
C LEU A 336 18.03 -33.53 -14.06
N LYS A 337 19.13 -34.28 -14.14
CA LYS A 337 19.23 -35.68 -14.47
C LYS A 337 18.43 -36.54 -13.51
N THR A 338 17.79 -37.56 -14.09
CA THR A 338 17.66 -38.90 -13.51
C THR A 338 18.94 -39.32 -12.81
N GLY A 339 18.80 -39.63 -11.52
CA GLY A 339 19.72 -40.39 -10.68
C GLY A 339 18.89 -41.05 -9.60
#